data_AF-A0A1H8N7U7-F1
#
_entry.id   AF-A0A1H8N7U7-F1
#
_cell.length_a   1.000
_cell.length_b   1.000
_cell.length_c   1.000
_cell.angle_alpha   90.00
_cell.angle_beta   90.00
_cell.angle_gamma   90.00
#
_symmetry.space_group_name_H-M   'P 1'
#
loop_
_entity.id
_entity.type
_entity.pdbx_description
1 polymer ?
#
loop_
_entity_poly.entity_id
_entity_poly.type
_entity_poly.pdbx_seq_one_letter_code
_entity_poly.pdbx_strand_id
1 'polypeptide(L)'
;MAPAGYLYETTTFKINADFTLLALLNSRLFWFCLRGEANALRGGEWRLRLKRQYIEPLPIPQSNDNSRAELAQGAKKISGLAKERLALQTALTRRIPDLCPPGREPKLTNKLKEWWTLPDFAAFRAEVKKVFKANIPLADRSDWEDWINRDRAEIARLTAEIAQAEAQIDSIVYDLFDLTEDEIALLESAV
;
A
#
# COMPACT_ATOMS: atom_id res chain seq x y z
N MET A 1 -4.53 26.70 -15.85
CA MET A 1 -3.71 25.67 -15.16
C MET A 1 -2.74 25.13 -16.20
N ALA A 2 -1.43 25.27 -16.02
CA ALA A 2 -0.48 24.67 -16.95
C ALA A 2 -0.69 23.15 -16.96
N PRO A 3 -0.67 22.47 -18.13
CA PRO A 3 -0.76 21.01 -18.17
C PRO A 3 0.42 20.45 -17.37
N ALA A 4 0.12 19.74 -16.29
CA ALA A 4 1.13 19.02 -15.52
C ALA A 4 1.63 17.86 -16.39
N GLY A 5 2.83 18.00 -16.95
CA GLY A 5 3.55 16.89 -17.59
C GLY A 5 3.97 15.88 -16.54
N TYR A 6 3.90 14.59 -16.87
CA TYR A 6 4.38 13.49 -16.02
C TYR A 6 5.58 12.84 -16.69
N LEU A 7 6.68 12.69 -15.96
CA LEU A 7 7.82 11.87 -16.38
C LEU A 7 7.61 10.44 -15.89
N TYR A 8 7.73 9.47 -16.78
CA TYR A 8 7.73 8.04 -16.45
C TYR A 8 8.87 7.35 -17.17
N GLU A 9 9.48 6.37 -16.53
CA GLU A 9 10.56 5.58 -17.13
C GLU A 9 10.03 4.45 -18.01
N THR A 10 10.94 3.83 -18.77
CA THR A 10 10.67 2.67 -19.64
C THR A 10 10.17 1.42 -18.89
N THR A 11 10.17 1.44 -17.55
CA THR A 11 9.70 0.36 -16.68
C THR A 11 8.28 0.57 -16.14
N THR A 12 7.57 1.60 -16.60
CA THR A 12 6.23 1.94 -16.09
C THR A 12 5.23 2.05 -17.24
N PHE A 13 4.01 1.57 -17.01
CA PHE A 13 2.88 1.80 -17.90
C PHE A 13 2.03 2.94 -17.37
N LYS A 14 1.55 3.79 -18.27
CA LYS A 14 0.53 4.80 -17.97
C LYS A 14 -0.68 4.52 -18.83
N ILE A 15 -1.80 4.23 -18.18
CA ILE A 15 -3.07 3.93 -18.82
C ILE A 15 -4.05 5.03 -18.42
N ASN A 16 -4.74 5.61 -19.40
CA ASN A 16 -5.86 6.50 -19.12
C ASN A 16 -7.09 5.62 -18.83
N ALA A 17 -7.35 5.36 -17.55
CA ALA A 17 -8.27 4.33 -17.08
C ALA A 17 -9.33 4.89 -16.14
N ASP A 18 -10.48 4.21 -16.08
CA ASP A 18 -11.49 4.45 -15.05
C ASP A 18 -11.15 3.72 -13.74
N PHE A 19 -11.93 4.00 -12.69
CA PHE A 19 -11.76 3.32 -11.40
C PHE A 19 -12.16 1.85 -11.44
N THR A 20 -12.97 1.43 -12.42
CA THR A 20 -13.30 0.01 -12.64
C THR A 20 -12.06 -0.78 -12.99
N LEU A 21 -11.30 -0.31 -13.98
CA LEU A 21 -10.06 -0.97 -14.39
C LEU A 21 -9.02 -0.89 -13.27
N LEU A 22 -8.99 0.20 -12.50
CA LEU A 22 -8.12 0.28 -11.31
C LEU A 22 -8.44 -0.82 -10.29
N ALA A 23 -9.73 -1.11 -10.03
CA ALA A 23 -10.14 -2.19 -9.15
C ALA A 23 -9.67 -3.55 -9.69
N LEU A 24 -9.95 -3.84 -10.96
CA LEU A 24 -9.57 -5.09 -11.63
C LEU A 24 -8.06 -5.33 -11.54
N LEU A 25 -7.25 -4.34 -11.92
CA LEU A 25 -5.78 -4.45 -11.92
C LEU A 25 -5.16 -4.64 -10.53
N ASN A 26 -5.89 -4.30 -9.46
CA ASN A 26 -5.42 -4.51 -8.08
C ASN A 26 -6.02 -5.77 -7.43
N SER A 27 -6.90 -6.50 -8.12
CA SER A 27 -7.48 -7.74 -7.59
C SER A 27 -6.46 -8.88 -7.48
N ARG A 28 -6.71 -9.81 -6.55
CA ARG A 28 -5.91 -11.02 -6.35
C ARG A 28 -5.83 -11.86 -7.62
N LEU A 29 -6.93 -11.97 -8.39
CA LEU A 29 -6.95 -12.70 -9.66
C LEU A 29 -5.97 -12.11 -10.69
N PHE A 30 -5.95 -10.79 -10.86
CA PHE A 30 -5.01 -10.17 -11.78
C PHE A 30 -3.55 -10.38 -11.33
N TRP A 31 -3.29 -10.29 -10.02
CA TRP A 31 -1.95 -10.57 -9.48
C TRP A 31 -1.55 -12.05 -9.53
N PHE A 32 -2.51 -12.97 -9.51
CA PHE A 32 -2.29 -14.40 -9.78
C PHE A 32 -1.84 -14.60 -11.23
N CYS A 33 -2.62 -14.09 -12.20
CA CYS A 33 -2.27 -14.17 -13.62
C CYS A 33 -0.91 -13.53 -13.90
N LEU A 34 -0.65 -12.34 -13.35
CA LEU A 34 0.64 -11.65 -13.51
C LEU A 34 1.82 -12.47 -12.97
N ARG A 35 1.65 -13.17 -11.85
CA ARG A 35 2.71 -14.04 -11.30
C ARG A 35 2.96 -15.29 -12.14
N GLY A 36 1.91 -15.83 -12.76
CA GLY A 36 2.03 -16.97 -13.68
C GLY A 36 2.69 -16.61 -15.01
N GLU A 37 2.40 -15.42 -15.54
CA GLU A 37 2.83 -15.01 -16.88
C GLU A 37 4.14 -14.22 -16.89
N ALA A 38 4.34 -13.32 -15.92
CA ALA A 38 5.47 -12.40 -15.93
C ALA A 38 6.70 -13.00 -15.25
N ASN A 39 7.87 -12.76 -15.86
CA ASN A 39 9.15 -13.19 -15.30
C ASN A 39 9.46 -12.46 -13.99
N ALA A 40 9.78 -13.22 -12.93
CA ALA A 40 10.33 -12.66 -11.70
C ALA A 40 11.72 -12.06 -11.93
N LEU A 41 11.97 -10.88 -11.37
CA LEU A 41 13.25 -10.22 -11.34
C LEU A 41 14.12 -10.78 -10.19
N ARG A 42 15.43 -10.57 -10.28
CA ARG A 42 16.34 -10.91 -9.18
C ARG A 42 15.91 -10.20 -7.89
N GLY A 43 15.74 -10.98 -6.82
CA GLY A 43 15.32 -10.47 -5.50
C GLY A 43 13.95 -10.93 -5.03
N GLY A 44 13.27 -11.82 -5.76
CA GLY A 44 12.09 -12.55 -5.28
C GLY A 44 10.89 -12.50 -6.21
N GLU A 45 9.92 -13.38 -5.94
CA GLU A 45 8.70 -13.59 -6.74
C GLU A 45 7.79 -12.36 -6.82
N TRP A 46 7.87 -11.46 -5.84
CA TRP A 46 7.07 -10.23 -5.77
C TRP A 46 7.51 -9.14 -6.77
N ARG A 47 8.69 -9.26 -7.38
CA ARG A 47 9.21 -8.27 -8.32
C ARG A 47 9.04 -8.78 -9.74
N LEU A 48 7.90 -8.51 -10.35
CA LEU A 48 7.61 -8.97 -11.71
C LEU A 48 8.14 -8.00 -12.77
N ARG A 49 8.68 -8.55 -13.86
CA ARG A 49 9.05 -7.78 -15.05
C ARG A 49 7.81 -7.55 -15.91
N LEU A 50 7.05 -6.52 -15.56
CA LEU A 50 5.86 -6.12 -16.31
C LEU A 50 6.27 -5.54 -17.67
N LYS A 51 5.85 -6.21 -18.74
CA LYS A 51 6.03 -5.81 -20.14
C LYS A 51 4.70 -5.90 -20.86
N ARG A 52 4.58 -5.20 -21.99
CA ARG A 52 3.37 -5.24 -22.82
C ARG A 52 2.91 -6.66 -23.11
N GLN A 53 3.84 -7.55 -23.49
CA GLN A 53 3.55 -8.96 -23.79
C GLN A 53 2.88 -9.75 -22.65
N TYR A 54 3.01 -9.32 -21.39
CA TYR A 54 2.38 -9.99 -20.24
C TYR A 54 1.10 -9.28 -19.79
N ILE A 55 0.97 -7.98 -20.04
CA ILE A 55 -0.17 -7.17 -19.59
C ILE A 55 -1.28 -7.14 -20.65
N GLU A 56 -0.91 -6.99 -21.92
CA GLU A 56 -1.85 -6.89 -23.04
C GLU A 56 -2.77 -8.12 -23.20
N PRO A 57 -2.31 -9.37 -22.94
CA PRO A 57 -3.18 -10.54 -23.01
C PRO A 57 -4.10 -10.73 -21.81
N LEU A 58 -3.95 -9.94 -20.73
CA LEU A 58 -4.76 -10.15 -19.53
C LEU A 58 -6.24 -9.94 -19.83
N PRO A 59 -7.12 -10.89 -19.44
CA PRO A 59 -8.53 -10.81 -19.76
C PRO A 59 -9.17 -9.66 -18.97
N ILE A 60 -9.92 -8.81 -19.68
CA ILE A 60 -10.80 -7.81 -19.05
C ILE A 60 -12.23 -8.35 -19.14
N PRO A 61 -12.87 -8.69 -18.02
CA PRO A 61 -14.19 -9.31 -18.04
C PRO A 61 -15.24 -8.30 -18.52
N GLN A 62 -16.24 -8.81 -19.25
CA GLN A 62 -17.46 -8.05 -19.50
C GLN A 62 -18.19 -7.90 -18.17
N SER A 63 -18.55 -6.67 -17.80
CA SER A 63 -19.23 -6.37 -16.55
C SER A 63 -20.46 -5.51 -16.82
N ASN A 64 -21.54 -5.80 -16.09
CA ASN A 64 -22.75 -4.97 -16.15
C ASN A 64 -22.53 -3.64 -15.40
N ASP A 65 -23.43 -2.68 -15.61
CA ASP A 65 -23.29 -1.33 -15.03
C ASP A 65 -23.24 -1.34 -13.48
N ASN A 66 -23.89 -2.31 -12.83
CA ASN A 66 -23.87 -2.43 -11.37
C ASN A 66 -22.49 -2.86 -10.87
N SER A 67 -21.94 -3.95 -11.38
CA SER A 67 -20.60 -4.43 -11.00
C SER A 67 -19.52 -3.38 -11.32
N ARG A 68 -19.66 -2.66 -12.44
CA ARG A 68 -18.75 -1.55 -12.77
C ARG A 68 -18.82 -0.41 -11.75
N ALA A 69 -20.03 -0.03 -11.32
CA ALA A 69 -20.22 1.01 -10.33
C ALA A 69 -19.65 0.61 -8.96
N GLU A 70 -19.89 -0.63 -8.53
CA GLU A 70 -19.38 -1.17 -7.26
C GLU A 70 -17.85 -1.23 -7.25
N LEU A 71 -17.22 -1.78 -8.30
CA LEU A 71 -15.76 -1.80 -8.45
C LEU A 71 -15.18 -0.38 -8.43
N ALA A 72 -15.77 0.54 -9.20
CA ALA A 72 -15.31 1.92 -9.25
C ALA A 72 -15.44 2.63 -7.89
N GLN A 73 -16.52 2.37 -7.14
CA GLN A 73 -16.72 2.92 -5.81
C GLN A 73 -15.71 2.34 -4.81
N GLY A 74 -15.48 1.02 -4.84
CA GLY A 74 -14.49 0.34 -4.02
C GLY A 74 -13.08 0.89 -4.25
N ALA A 75 -12.65 1.00 -5.51
CA ALA A 75 -11.35 1.56 -5.85
C ALA A 75 -11.20 3.02 -5.41
N LYS A 76 -12.24 3.85 -5.54
CA LYS A 76 -12.23 5.24 -5.02
C LYS A 76 -12.07 5.26 -3.49
N LYS A 77 -12.83 4.42 -2.79
CA LYS A 77 -12.77 4.29 -1.33
C LYS A 77 -11.36 3.90 -0.87
N ILE A 78 -10.81 2.82 -1.41
CA ILE A 78 -9.45 2.35 -1.10
C ILE A 78 -8.42 3.45 -1.40
N SER A 79 -8.51 4.11 -2.56
CA SER A 79 -7.59 5.20 -2.91
C SER A 79 -7.63 6.35 -1.91
N GLY A 80 -8.82 6.70 -1.41
CA GLY A 80 -9.00 7.72 -0.37
C GLY A 80 -8.36 7.29 0.96
N LEU A 81 -8.72 6.11 1.46
CA LEU A 81 -8.19 5.55 2.70
C LEU A 81 -6.66 5.38 2.66
N ALA A 82 -6.13 4.91 1.54
CA ALA A 82 -4.68 4.74 1.35
C ALA A 82 -3.94 6.09 1.38
N LYS A 83 -4.56 7.15 0.83
CA LYS A 83 -4.02 8.51 0.88
C LYS A 83 -4.02 9.05 2.31
N GLU A 84 -5.09 8.85 3.07
CA GLU A 84 -5.18 9.24 4.49
C GLU A 84 -4.14 8.49 5.32
N ARG A 85 -4.03 7.17 5.14
CA ARG A 85 -3.03 6.34 5.80
C ARG A 85 -1.62 6.83 5.51
N LEU A 86 -1.29 7.10 4.24
CA LEU A 86 0.01 7.62 3.84
C LEU A 86 0.31 8.99 4.47
N ALA A 87 -0.71 9.86 4.61
CA ALA A 87 -0.55 11.15 5.25
C ALA A 87 -0.12 11.01 6.72
N LEU A 88 -0.75 10.13 7.49
CA LEU A 88 -0.39 9.85 8.89
C LEU A 88 1.02 9.26 9.02
N GLN A 89 1.30 8.24 8.20
CA GLN A 89 2.61 7.60 8.14
C GLN A 89 3.73 8.62 7.87
N THR A 90 3.48 9.53 6.92
CA THR A 90 4.45 10.56 6.51
C THR A 90 4.55 11.70 7.51
N ALA A 91 3.45 12.09 8.18
CA ALA A 91 3.42 13.20 9.12
C ALA A 91 4.39 13.00 10.28
N LEU A 92 4.33 11.84 10.95
CA LEU A 92 5.28 11.52 12.02
C LEU A 92 6.69 11.34 11.45
N THR A 93 6.85 10.60 10.34
CA THR A 93 8.16 10.33 9.73
C THR A 93 8.94 11.61 9.42
N ARG A 94 8.26 12.70 9.00
CA ARG A 94 8.88 14.01 8.76
C ARG A 94 9.40 14.70 10.02
N ARG A 95 8.86 14.37 11.20
CA ARG A 95 9.27 14.94 12.50
C ARG A 95 10.31 14.09 13.24
N ILE A 96 10.47 12.81 12.91
CA ILE A 96 11.51 11.98 13.52
C ILE A 96 12.91 12.63 13.43
N PRO A 97 13.32 13.25 12.29
CA PRO A 97 14.56 14.03 12.20
C PRO A 97 14.76 15.10 13.28
N ASP A 98 13.69 15.69 13.83
CA ASP A 98 13.76 16.74 14.85
C ASP A 98 14.33 16.22 16.18
N LEU A 99 14.34 14.89 16.38
CA LEU A 99 14.95 14.21 17.53
C LEU A 99 16.47 14.00 17.36
N CYS A 100 17.03 14.36 16.20
CA CYS A 100 18.47 14.23 15.93
C CYS A 100 19.23 15.42 16.54
N PRO A 101 20.28 15.18 17.37
CA PRO A 101 21.07 16.25 17.95
C PRO A 101 21.87 17.01 16.87
N PRO A 102 22.24 18.29 17.12
CA PRO A 102 23.07 19.06 16.21
C PRO A 102 24.43 18.37 15.99
N GLY A 103 24.91 18.38 14.74
CA GLY A 103 26.19 17.74 14.36
C GLY A 103 26.08 16.27 13.92
N ARG A 104 24.87 15.75 13.71
CA ARG A 104 24.64 14.40 13.14
C ARG A 104 23.66 14.47 11.96
N GLU A 105 23.86 13.57 11.00
CA GLU A 105 22.91 13.39 9.89
C GLU A 105 21.61 12.71 10.38
N PRO A 106 20.42 13.29 10.07
CA PRO A 106 19.13 12.74 10.50
C PRO A 106 18.68 11.57 9.60
N LYS A 107 19.52 10.54 9.48
CA LYS A 107 19.24 9.37 8.62
C LYS A 107 18.31 8.39 9.32
N LEU A 108 17.12 8.18 8.75
CA LEU A 108 16.12 7.24 9.29
C LEU A 108 16.41 5.79 8.86
N THR A 109 16.27 4.85 9.79
CA THR A 109 16.23 3.41 9.49
C THR A 109 14.88 3.02 8.92
N ASN A 110 14.79 1.85 8.26
CA ASN A 110 13.50 1.35 7.76
C ASN A 110 12.48 1.19 8.89
N LYS A 111 12.91 0.76 10.08
CA LYS A 111 12.05 0.69 11.28
C LYS A 111 11.43 2.04 11.68
N LEU A 112 12.17 3.14 11.54
CA LEU A 112 11.65 4.49 11.82
C LEU A 112 10.78 5.01 10.67
N LYS A 113 11.07 4.63 9.43
CA LYS A 113 10.19 4.93 8.28
C LYS A 113 8.87 4.16 8.36
N GLU A 114 8.87 2.99 9.01
CA GLU A 114 7.72 2.11 9.21
C GLU A 114 7.33 2.07 10.70
N TRP A 115 7.41 3.21 11.39
CA TRP A 115 7.27 3.30 12.85
C TRP A 115 5.97 2.69 13.42
N TRP A 116 4.91 2.64 12.62
CA TRP A 116 3.61 2.04 12.99
C TRP A 116 3.69 0.51 13.14
N THR A 117 4.75 -0.12 12.65
CA THR A 117 5.01 -1.56 12.80
C THR A 117 5.75 -1.90 14.11
N LEU A 118 6.26 -0.90 14.82
CA LEU A 118 6.92 -1.11 16.12
C LEU A 118 5.87 -1.47 17.18
N PRO A 119 6.18 -2.38 18.12
CA PRO A 119 5.17 -2.89 19.05
C PRO A 119 4.66 -1.84 20.03
N ASP A 120 5.51 -0.90 20.47
CA ASP A 120 5.15 0.11 21.48
C ASP A 120 6.05 1.36 21.39
N PHE A 121 5.79 2.35 22.26
CA PHE A 121 6.59 3.57 22.35
C PHE A 121 8.01 3.32 22.88
N ALA A 122 8.21 2.28 23.71
CA ALA A 122 9.53 1.94 24.22
C ALA A 122 10.46 1.44 23.10
N ALA A 123 9.94 0.62 22.18
CA ALA A 123 10.63 0.15 20.99
C ALA A 123 10.96 1.30 20.03
N PHE A 124 10.03 2.24 19.83
CA PHE A 124 10.29 3.47 19.07
C PHE A 124 11.43 4.28 19.68
N ARG A 125 11.38 4.54 20.98
CA ARG A 125 12.44 5.26 21.70
C ARG A 125 13.78 4.53 21.65
N ALA A 126 13.78 3.20 21.74
CA ALA A 126 15.00 2.40 21.63
C ALA A 126 15.64 2.55 20.25
N GLU A 127 14.85 2.53 19.17
CA GLU A 127 15.36 2.74 17.81
C GLU A 127 15.84 4.18 17.60
N VAL A 128 15.12 5.19 18.11
CA VAL A 128 15.58 6.60 18.11
C VAL A 128 16.92 6.74 18.83
N LYS A 129 17.06 6.17 20.04
CA LYS A 129 18.30 6.18 20.81
C LYS A 129 19.44 5.47 20.09
N LYS A 130 19.14 4.37 19.40
CA LYS A 130 20.12 3.61 18.62
C LYS A 130 20.67 4.44 17.45
N VAL A 131 19.79 5.13 16.72
CA VAL A 131 20.10 5.86 15.48
C VAL A 131 20.70 7.24 15.78
N PHE A 132 20.04 8.04 16.62
CA PHE A 132 20.48 9.40 16.91
C PHE A 132 21.43 9.51 18.10
N LYS A 133 21.69 8.42 18.84
CA LYS A 133 22.42 8.41 20.13
C LYS A 133 21.92 9.45 21.14
N ALA A 134 20.68 9.89 20.96
CA ALA A 134 19.96 10.83 21.81
C ALA A 134 18.62 10.21 22.18
N ASN A 135 18.08 10.59 23.34
CA ASN A 135 16.78 10.10 23.81
C ASN A 135 15.76 11.23 23.69
N ILE A 136 14.48 10.87 23.60
CA ILE A 136 13.40 11.85 23.68
C ILE A 136 13.41 12.44 25.11
N PRO A 137 13.51 13.78 25.26
CA PRO A 137 13.47 14.44 26.56
C PRO A 137 12.22 14.03 27.33
N LEU A 138 12.32 13.87 28.66
CA LEU A 138 11.21 13.39 29.48
C LEU A 138 9.95 14.26 29.33
N ALA A 139 10.14 15.58 29.21
CA ALA A 139 9.06 16.55 29.04
C ALA A 139 8.23 16.31 27.77
N ASP A 140 8.86 15.84 26.69
CA ASP A 140 8.19 15.65 25.40
C ASP A 140 7.62 14.22 25.24
N ARG A 141 7.91 13.31 26.17
CA ARG A 141 7.58 11.88 25.99
C ARG A 141 6.09 11.63 25.88
N SER A 142 5.29 12.29 26.72
CA SER A 142 3.83 12.12 26.71
C SER A 142 3.25 12.57 25.37
N ASP A 143 3.63 13.75 24.88
CA ASP A 143 3.13 14.28 23.60
C ASP A 143 3.51 13.36 22.41
N TRP A 144 4.74 12.84 22.41
CA TRP A 144 5.17 11.89 21.38
C TRP A 144 4.45 10.54 21.49
N GLU A 145 4.26 10.03 22.69
CA GLU A 145 3.56 8.77 22.94
C GLU A 145 2.09 8.85 22.53
N ASP A 146 1.41 9.93 22.92
CA ASP A 146 0.02 10.18 22.56
C ASP A 146 -0.15 10.33 21.05
N TRP A 147 0.74 11.05 20.38
CA TRP A 147 0.71 11.17 18.92
C TRP A 147 0.92 9.81 18.24
N ILE A 148 1.96 9.06 18.63
CA ILE A 148 2.25 7.74 18.06
C ILE A 148 1.08 6.78 18.25
N ASN A 149 0.50 6.74 19.45
CA ASN A 149 -0.62 5.85 19.77
C ASN A 149 -1.87 6.22 18.96
N ARG A 150 -2.20 7.52 18.86
CA ARG A 150 -3.32 8.03 18.06
C ARG A 150 -3.17 7.66 16.58
N ASP A 151 -2.05 8.01 15.96
CA ASP A 151 -1.86 7.77 14.53
C ASP A 151 -1.69 6.27 14.23
N ARG A 152 -1.10 5.49 15.13
CA ARG A 152 -1.01 4.03 14.97
C ARG A 152 -2.37 3.37 14.96
N ALA A 153 -3.23 3.72 15.91
CA ALA A 153 -4.59 3.17 15.98
C ALA A 153 -5.36 3.50 14.69
N GLU A 154 -5.22 4.73 14.20
CA GLU A 154 -5.86 5.15 12.96
C GLU A 154 -5.29 4.46 11.72
N ILE A 155 -3.96 4.30 11.62
CA ILE A 155 -3.32 3.52 10.54
C ILE A 155 -3.82 2.06 10.55
N ALA A 156 -3.99 1.46 11.72
CA ALA A 156 -4.52 0.10 11.86
C ALA A 156 -5.99 0.03 11.39
N ARG A 157 -6.84 0.99 11.80
CA ARG A 157 -8.23 1.10 11.33
C ARG A 157 -8.31 1.23 9.81
N LEU A 158 -7.58 2.18 9.23
CA LEU A 158 -7.54 2.41 7.79
C LEU A 158 -7.03 1.17 7.03
N THR A 159 -6.05 0.46 7.58
CA THR A 159 -5.53 -0.77 6.97
C THR A 159 -6.57 -1.89 6.97
N ALA A 160 -7.32 -2.06 8.06
CA ALA A 160 -8.41 -3.03 8.12
C ALA A 160 -9.54 -2.70 7.12
N GLU A 161 -9.92 -1.42 7.01
CA GLU A 161 -10.95 -0.98 6.06
C GLU A 161 -10.54 -1.13 4.60
N ILE A 162 -9.24 -0.91 4.30
CA ILE A 162 -8.68 -1.18 2.97
C ILE A 162 -8.76 -2.68 2.68
N ALA A 163 -8.29 -3.54 3.59
CA ALA A 163 -8.32 -4.99 3.39
C ALA A 163 -9.75 -5.53 3.18
N GLN A 164 -10.72 -5.00 3.93
CA GLN A 164 -12.13 -5.36 3.75
C GLN A 164 -12.66 -4.94 2.36
N ALA A 165 -12.32 -3.73 1.91
CA ALA A 165 -12.75 -3.24 0.59
C ALA A 165 -12.04 -3.98 -0.55
N GLU A 166 -10.77 -4.37 -0.37
CA GLU A 166 -10.02 -5.22 -1.31
C GLU A 166 -10.69 -6.60 -1.44
N ALA A 167 -11.03 -7.24 -0.32
CA ALA A 167 -11.75 -8.52 -0.33
C ALA A 167 -13.13 -8.44 -1.03
N GLN A 168 -13.84 -7.31 -0.88
CA GLN A 168 -15.10 -7.07 -1.60
C GLN A 168 -14.88 -6.94 -3.12
N ILE A 169 -13.82 -6.23 -3.53
CA ILE A 169 -13.43 -6.16 -4.94
C ILE A 169 -13.09 -7.54 -5.46
N ASP A 170 -12.28 -8.30 -4.73
CA ASP A 170 -11.88 -9.65 -5.13
C ASP A 170 -13.08 -10.56 -5.33
N SER A 171 -14.05 -10.54 -4.41
CA SER A 171 -15.30 -11.31 -4.56
C SER A 171 -16.05 -10.96 -5.85
N ILE A 172 -16.24 -9.67 -6.15
CA ILE A 172 -16.90 -9.24 -7.39
C ILE A 172 -16.10 -9.70 -8.61
N VAL A 173 -14.77 -9.65 -8.55
CA VAL A 173 -13.91 -10.09 -9.65
C VAL A 173 -14.01 -11.60 -9.84
N TYR A 174 -14.01 -12.39 -8.79
CA TYR A 174 -14.19 -13.84 -8.90
C TYR A 174 -15.53 -14.19 -9.56
N ASP A 175 -16.61 -13.52 -9.17
CA ASP A 175 -17.94 -13.69 -9.77
C ASP A 175 -17.95 -13.33 -11.27
N LEU A 176 -17.25 -12.25 -11.66
CA LEU A 176 -17.15 -11.83 -13.07
C LEU A 176 -16.39 -12.84 -13.96
N PHE A 177 -15.56 -13.69 -13.35
CA PHE A 177 -14.82 -14.76 -14.02
C PHE A 177 -15.43 -16.15 -13.81
N ASP A 178 -16.56 -16.24 -13.10
CA ASP A 178 -17.26 -17.49 -12.79
C ASP A 178 -16.35 -18.51 -12.09
N LEU A 179 -15.51 -18.04 -11.16
CA LEU A 179 -14.58 -18.91 -10.42
C LEU A 179 -15.31 -19.74 -9.38
N THR A 180 -14.96 -21.03 -9.32
CA THR A 180 -15.42 -21.94 -8.28
C THR A 180 -14.71 -21.72 -6.94
N GLU A 181 -15.29 -22.20 -5.84
CA GLU A 181 -14.67 -22.12 -4.51
C GLU A 181 -13.28 -22.76 -4.45
N ASP A 182 -13.09 -23.89 -5.15
CA ASP A 182 -11.79 -24.58 -5.24
C ASP A 182 -10.74 -23.75 -5.99
N GLU A 183 -11.14 -23.07 -7.08
CA GLU A 183 -10.27 -22.19 -7.84
C GLU A 183 -9.91 -20.94 -7.04
N ILE A 184 -10.87 -20.36 -6.31
CA ILE A 184 -10.62 -19.24 -5.40
C ILE A 184 -9.64 -19.66 -4.32
N ALA A 185 -9.83 -20.81 -3.67
CA ALA A 185 -8.93 -21.30 -2.62
C ALA A 185 -7.51 -21.52 -3.15
N LEU A 186 -7.36 -22.11 -4.34
CA LEU A 186 -6.06 -22.29 -5.00
C LEU A 186 -5.40 -20.94 -5.29
N LEU A 187 -6.13 -20.02 -5.90
CA LEU A 187 -5.67 -18.67 -6.23
C LEU A 187 -5.21 -17.94 -4.97
N GLU A 188 -6.00 -17.96 -3.90
CA GLU A 188 -5.67 -17.26 -2.66
C GLU A 188 -4.44 -17.85 -1.97
N SER A 189 -4.23 -19.17 -2.06
CA SER A 189 -3.02 -19.80 -1.53
C SER A 189 -1.74 -19.44 -2.29
N ALA A 190 -1.86 -19.08 -3.57
CA ALA A 190 -0.76 -18.70 -4.43
C ALA A 190 -0.46 -17.20 -4.40
N VAL A 191 -1.36 -16.40 -3.80
CA VAL A 191 -1.35 -14.94 -3.87
C VAL A 191 -0.94 -14.22 -2.60
#